data_AF-A0A540L807-F1
#
_entry.id   AF-A0A540L807-F1
#
_cell.length_a   1.000
_cell.length_b   1.000
_cell.length_c   1.000
_cell.angle_alpha   90.00
_cell.angle_beta   90.00
_cell.angle_gamma   90.00
#
_symmetry.space_group_name_H-M   'P 1'
#
loop_
_entity.id
_entity.type
_entity.pdbx_description
1 polymer ?
#
loop_
_entity_poly.entity_id
_entity_poly.type
_entity_poly.pdbx_seq_one_letter_code
_entity_poly.pdbx_strand_id
1 'polypeptide(L)'
;MGVAEMRMLRWMCGHTRKDKIRNEDIRGKVGVAEIEGKMRENRLRWFGHVQRRPTDAPIRRCDYGTEVQGRNGRGRPRKTLEETLRKDLEYLDLTKDMTQDRAQWHSKIHIADLTQ
;
A
#
# COMPACT_ATOMS: atom_id res chain seq x y z
N MET A 1 -5.85 8.67 0.98
CA MET A 1 -6.48 8.10 2.20
C MET A 1 -6.14 8.91 3.45
N GLY A 2 -5.02 9.63 3.47
CA GLY A 2 -4.58 10.41 4.63
C GLY A 2 -5.57 11.47 5.17
N VAL A 3 -6.47 12.02 4.35
CA VAL A 3 -7.46 13.02 4.83
C VAL A 3 -8.48 12.38 5.79
N ALA A 4 -8.96 11.18 5.48
CA ALA A 4 -9.93 10.47 6.31
C ALA A 4 -9.27 10.00 7.62
N GLU A 5 -8.07 9.40 7.50
CA GLU A 5 -7.21 9.03 8.64
C GLU A 5 -7.00 10.22 9.58
N MET A 6 -6.47 11.34 9.08
CA MET A 6 -6.17 12.50 9.92
C MET A 6 -7.42 13.13 10.55
N ARG A 7 -8.58 13.06 9.90
CA ARG A 7 -9.84 13.50 10.50
C ARG A 7 -10.21 12.65 11.71
N MET A 8 -10.07 11.32 11.59
CA MET A 8 -10.37 10.39 12.68
C MET A 8 -9.36 10.53 13.83
N LEU A 9 -8.06 10.56 13.53
CA LEU A 9 -7.01 10.69 14.56
C LEU A 9 -7.13 12.00 15.34
N ARG A 10 -7.41 13.11 14.65
CA ARG A 10 -7.67 14.40 15.30
C ARG A 10 -8.89 14.34 16.22
N TRP A 11 -9.99 13.77 15.74
CA TRP A 11 -11.20 13.62 16.54
C TRP A 11 -10.95 12.78 17.80
N MET A 12 -10.26 11.65 17.67
CA MET A 12 -9.88 10.80 18.82
C MET A 12 -9.01 11.54 19.85
N CYS A 13 -8.11 12.42 19.40
CA CYS A 13 -7.24 13.20 20.27
C CYS A 13 -7.88 14.52 20.76
N GLY A 14 -9.13 14.83 20.38
CA GLY A 14 -9.77 16.10 20.70
C GLY A 14 -9.18 17.32 19.98
N HIS A 15 -8.44 17.11 18.90
CA HIS A 15 -7.81 18.17 18.12
C HIS A 15 -8.66 18.60 16.93
N THR A 16 -8.56 19.87 16.56
CA THR A 16 -9.16 20.42 15.35
C THR A 16 -8.08 20.82 14.35
N ARG A 17 -8.48 21.35 13.18
CA ARG A 17 -7.54 21.95 12.23
C ARG A 17 -7.01 23.31 12.70
N LYS A 18 -7.72 24.00 13.62
CA LYS A 18 -7.32 25.32 14.14
C LYS A 18 -6.10 25.25 15.06
N ASP A 19 -5.87 24.09 15.66
CA ASP A 19 -4.75 23.86 16.58
C ASP A 19 -3.40 23.84 15.86
N LYS A 20 -3.39 23.75 14.52
CA LYS A 20 -2.19 23.77 13.65
C LYS A 20 -1.08 22.75 14.03
N ILE A 21 -1.42 21.71 14.80
CA ILE A 21 -0.54 20.58 15.12
C ILE A 21 -0.22 19.80 13.84
N ARG A 22 1.03 19.39 13.67
CA ARG A 22 1.46 18.62 12.49
C ARG A 22 0.84 17.23 12.49
N ASN A 23 0.70 16.64 11.30
CA ASN A 23 0.12 15.30 11.18
C ASN A 23 1.04 14.24 11.79
N GLU A 24 2.35 14.42 11.64
CA GLU A 24 3.38 13.58 12.24
C GLU A 24 3.24 13.52 13.78
N ASP A 25 3.03 14.65 14.44
CA ASP A 25 2.88 14.71 15.91
C ASP A 25 1.63 13.96 16.39
N ILE A 26 0.51 14.09 15.66
CA ILE A 26 -0.73 13.38 15.98
C ILE A 26 -0.56 11.87 15.80
N ARG A 27 0.09 11.44 14.72
CA ARG A 27 0.37 10.03 14.49
C ARG A 27 1.33 9.46 15.53
N GLY A 28 2.37 10.21 15.90
CA GLY A 28 3.31 9.84 16.97
C GLY A 28 2.61 9.70 18.32
N LYS A 29 1.69 10.62 18.65
CA LYS A 29 0.90 10.55 19.89
C LYS A 29 0.00 9.32 19.96
N VAL A 30 -0.57 8.89 18.83
CA VAL A 30 -1.42 7.69 18.76
C VAL A 30 -0.60 6.41 18.56
N GLY A 31 0.66 6.53 18.14
CA GLY A 31 1.55 5.38 17.87
C GLY A 31 1.24 4.65 16.57
N VAL A 32 0.72 5.34 15.55
CA VAL A 32 0.33 4.73 14.27
C VAL A 32 1.21 5.19 13.12
N ALA A 33 1.56 4.26 12.22
CA ALA A 33 2.19 4.63 10.95
C ALA A 33 1.20 5.33 10.01
N GLU A 34 1.73 5.95 8.95
CA GLU A 34 0.91 6.49 7.88
C GLU A 34 0.08 5.39 7.19
N ILE A 35 -1.24 5.61 7.10
CA ILE A 35 -2.17 4.63 6.52
C ILE A 35 -1.80 4.22 5.09
N GLU A 36 -1.27 5.16 4.29
CA GLU A 36 -0.89 4.89 2.90
C GLU A 36 0.29 3.93 2.82
N GLY A 37 1.24 4.04 3.77
CA GLY A 37 2.33 3.09 3.95
C GLY A 37 1.81 1.69 4.29
N LYS A 38 0.93 1.56 5.29
CA LYS A 38 0.34 0.26 5.67
C LYS A 38 -0.47 -0.38 4.55
N MET A 39 -1.20 0.42 3.78
CA MET A 39 -1.92 -0.08 2.61
C MET A 39 -0.97 -0.58 1.52
N ARG A 40 0.14 0.12 1.30
CA ARG A 40 1.20 -0.32 0.38
C ARG A 40 1.82 -1.63 0.82
N GLU A 41 2.21 -1.72 2.10
CA GLU A 41 2.74 -2.95 2.70
C GLU A 41 1.79 -4.13 2.47
N ASN A 42 0.49 -3.97 2.73
CA ASN A 42 -0.50 -5.02 2.53
C ASN A 42 -0.65 -5.44 1.05
N ARG A 43 -0.67 -4.48 0.11
CA ARG A 43 -0.69 -4.79 -1.33
C ARG A 43 0.55 -5.58 -1.76
N LEU A 44 1.73 -5.17 -1.30
CA LEU A 44 2.99 -5.84 -1.63
C LEU A 44 3.16 -7.20 -0.92
N ARG A 45 2.63 -7.37 0.30
CA ARG A 45 2.54 -8.67 0.98
C ARG A 45 1.74 -9.68 0.14
N TRP A 46 0.57 -9.26 -0.34
CA TRP A 46 -0.25 -10.08 -1.23
C TRP A 46 0.47 -10.38 -2.56
N PHE A 47 1.06 -9.36 -3.18
CA PHE A 47 1.82 -9.52 -4.42
C PHE A 47 2.96 -10.54 -4.28
N GLY A 48 3.77 -10.42 -3.24
CA GLY A 48 4.84 -11.38 -2.97
C GLY A 48 4.31 -12.78 -2.69
N HIS A 49 3.14 -12.91 -2.04
CA HIS A 49 2.47 -14.20 -1.90
C HIS A 49 2.14 -14.80 -3.27
N VAL A 50 1.51 -14.03 -4.17
CA VAL A 50 1.14 -14.49 -5.53
C VAL A 50 2.38 -14.90 -6.33
N GLN A 51 3.45 -14.09 -6.29
CA GLN A 51 4.68 -14.35 -7.06
C GLN A 51 5.47 -15.59 -6.60
N ARG A 52 5.25 -16.07 -5.38
CA ARG A 52 5.86 -17.29 -4.87
C ARG A 52 5.05 -18.56 -5.14
N ARG A 53 3.81 -18.44 -5.64
CA ARG A 53 3.00 -19.61 -6.02
C ARG A 53 3.47 -20.16 -7.35
N PRO A 54 3.31 -21.45 -7.64
CA PRO A 54 3.67 -21.98 -8.95
C PRO A 54 2.73 -21.40 -10.04
N THR A 55 3.20 -21.33 -11.28
CA THR A 55 2.51 -20.63 -12.39
C THR A 55 1.15 -21.24 -12.73
N ASP A 56 0.95 -22.52 -12.44
CA ASP A 56 -0.31 -23.26 -12.58
C ASP A 56 -1.33 -22.94 -11.48
N ALA A 57 -0.91 -22.30 -10.38
CA ALA A 57 -1.83 -21.91 -9.31
C ALA A 57 -2.89 -20.93 -9.85
N PRO A 58 -4.19 -21.14 -9.59
CA PRO A 58 -5.26 -20.27 -10.10
C PRO A 58 -5.03 -18.77 -9.87
N ILE A 59 -4.53 -18.41 -8.68
CA ILE A 59 -4.28 -17.01 -8.30
C ILE A 59 -3.10 -16.37 -9.05
N ARG A 60 -2.15 -17.18 -9.56
CA ARG A 60 -1.03 -16.71 -10.38
C ARG A 60 -1.39 -16.72 -11.87
N ARG A 61 -2.25 -17.64 -12.30
CA ARG A 61 -2.79 -17.68 -13.68
C ARG A 61 -3.68 -16.49 -14.00
N CYS A 62 -4.52 -16.08 -13.05
CA CYS A 62 -5.27 -14.83 -13.14
C CYS A 62 -4.37 -13.65 -12.76
N ASP A 63 -3.26 -13.51 -13.48
CA ASP A 63 -2.25 -12.49 -13.18
C ASP A 63 -2.87 -11.09 -13.26
N TYR A 64 -2.41 -10.19 -12.40
CA TYR A 64 -2.91 -8.80 -12.32
C TYR A 64 -2.61 -7.99 -13.59
N GLY A 65 -1.73 -8.49 -14.47
CA GLY A 65 -1.45 -7.95 -15.81
C GLY A 65 -2.29 -8.54 -16.94
N THR A 66 -3.32 -9.33 -16.64
CA THR A 66 -4.24 -9.83 -17.68
C THR A 66 -5.01 -8.65 -18.27
N GLU A 67 -4.71 -8.29 -19.52
CA GLU A 67 -5.43 -7.24 -20.23
C GLU A 67 -6.87 -7.67 -20.51
N VAL A 68 -7.82 -7.02 -19.83
CA VAL A 68 -9.24 -7.24 -20.10
C VAL A 68 -9.60 -6.45 -21.35
N GLN A 69 -9.90 -7.16 -22.43
CA GLN A 69 -10.37 -6.56 -23.68
C GLN A 69 -11.72 -5.88 -23.46
N GLY A 70 -11.80 -4.58 -23.77
CA GLY A 70 -13.02 -3.80 -23.59
C GLY A 70 -12.83 -2.32 -23.93
N ARG A 71 -13.94 -1.63 -24.22
CA ARG A 71 -13.91 -0.17 -24.41
C ARG A 71 -13.88 0.52 -23.05
N ASN A 72 -12.85 1.33 -22.82
CA ASN A 72 -12.83 2.23 -21.68
C ASN A 72 -13.94 3.29 -21.83
N GLY A 73 -14.66 3.57 -20.75
CA GLY A 73 -15.64 4.65 -20.73
C GLY A 73 -15.00 6.02 -20.93
N ARG A 74 -15.82 7.04 -21.22
CA ARG A 74 -15.34 8.43 -21.31
C ARG A 74 -14.82 8.92 -19.95
N GLY A 75 -13.73 9.67 -19.95
CA GLY A 75 -13.11 10.26 -18.75
C GLY A 75 -11.77 9.61 -18.37
N ARG A 76 -11.31 9.87 -17.15
CA ARG A 76 -10.05 9.29 -16.64
C ARG A 76 -10.24 7.78 -16.41
N PRO A 77 -9.41 6.92 -17.02
CA PRO A 77 -9.44 5.48 -16.75
C PRO A 77 -9.28 5.20 -15.25
N ARG A 78 -9.95 4.16 -14.76
CA ARG A 78 -9.73 3.66 -13.40
C ARG A 78 -8.30 3.13 -13.31
N LYS A 79 -7.61 3.42 -12.21
CA LYS A 79 -6.29 2.84 -11.95
C LYS A 79 -6.42 1.33 -11.87
N THR A 80 -5.59 0.61 -12.62
CA THR A 80 -5.55 -0.84 -12.53
C THR A 80 -4.73 -1.28 -11.30
N LEU A 81 -4.92 -2.54 -10.90
CA LEU A 81 -4.10 -3.14 -9.85
C LEU A 81 -2.63 -3.18 -10.28
N GLU A 82 -2.35 -3.54 -11.52
CA GLU A 82 -1.01 -3.54 -12.09
C GLU A 82 -0.32 -2.17 -12.02
N GLU A 83 -1.01 -1.10 -12.45
CA GLU A 83 -0.46 0.25 -12.36
C GLU A 83 -0.17 0.67 -10.91
N THR A 84 -1.02 0.23 -9.97
CA THR A 84 -0.84 0.53 -8.54
C THR A 84 0.37 -0.22 -7.99
N LEU A 85 0.48 -1.52 -8.28
CA LEU A 85 1.62 -2.35 -7.87
C LEU A 85 2.93 -1.85 -8.47
N ARG A 86 2.94 -1.49 -9.76
CA ARG A 86 4.11 -0.92 -10.43
C ARG A 86 4.61 0.34 -9.71
N LYS A 87 3.69 1.26 -9.37
CA LYS A 87 4.05 2.48 -8.63
C LYS A 87 4.53 2.21 -7.22
N ASP A 88 3.97 1.21 -6.54
CA ASP A 88 4.41 0.83 -5.20
C ASP A 88 5.80 0.18 -5.21
N LEU A 89 6.11 -0.63 -6.24
CA LEU A 89 7.43 -1.19 -6.47
C LEU A 89 8.45 -0.09 -6.79
N GLU A 90 8.12 0.83 -7.70
CA GLU A 90 8.96 2.00 -8.04
C GLU A 90 9.21 2.89 -6.81
N TYR A 91 8.20 3.11 -5.97
CA TYR A 91 8.33 3.93 -4.77
C TYR A 91 9.33 3.36 -3.75
N LEU A 92 9.45 2.03 -3.66
CA LEU A 92 10.36 1.35 -2.74
C LEU A 92 11.64 0.84 -3.41
N ASP A 93 11.84 1.13 -4.70
CA ASP A 93 12.95 0.63 -5.52
C ASP A 93 13.06 -0.91 -5.45
N LEU A 94 11.93 -1.59 -5.66
CA LEU A 94 11.82 -3.05 -5.59
C LEU A 94 11.61 -3.67 -6.96
N THR A 95 12.27 -4.80 -7.18
CA THR A 95 12.07 -5.63 -8.37
C THR A 95 11.23 -6.87 -8.06
N LYS A 96 10.63 -7.49 -9.09
CA LYS A 96 9.73 -8.64 -8.92
C LYS A 96 10.47 -9.89 -8.44
N ASP A 97 11.72 -10.07 -8.83
CA ASP A 97 12.58 -11.21 -8.46
C ASP A 97 12.90 -11.25 -6.95
N MET A 98 12.99 -10.10 -6.28
CA MET A 98 13.18 -10.00 -4.83
C MET A 98 12.07 -10.67 -4.01
N THR A 99 10.91 -10.95 -4.63
CA THR A 99 9.80 -11.64 -3.94
C THR A 99 10.14 -13.07 -3.50
N GLN A 100 11.16 -13.69 -4.09
CA GLN A 100 11.59 -15.06 -3.75
C GLN A 100 12.30 -15.13 -2.41
N ASP A 101 13.14 -14.15 -2.07
CA ASP A 101 13.70 -14.01 -0.74
C ASP A 101 12.65 -13.42 0.20
N ARG A 102 12.03 -14.27 1.01
CA ARG A 102 10.98 -13.87 1.94
C ARG A 102 11.48 -12.90 3.02
N ALA A 103 12.71 -13.07 3.48
CA ALA A 103 13.28 -12.24 4.54
C ALA A 103 13.58 -10.84 4.01
N GLN A 104 14.27 -10.76 2.86
CA GLN A 104 14.55 -9.50 2.18
C GLN A 104 13.24 -8.79 1.79
N TRP A 105 12.28 -9.51 1.20
CA TRP A 105 10.98 -8.96 0.82
C TRP A 105 10.23 -8.38 2.02
N HIS A 106 10.12 -9.14 3.10
CA HIS A 106 9.41 -8.69 4.30
C HIS A 106 10.08 -7.46 4.92
N SER A 107 11.40 -7.47 5.03
CA SER A 107 12.15 -6.33 5.59
C SER A 107 11.98 -5.05 4.77
N LYS A 108 11.90 -5.15 3.44
CA LYS A 108 11.81 -3.99 2.54
C LYS A 108 10.42 -3.37 2.48
N ILE A 109 9.37 -4.17 2.58
CA ILE A 109 7.98 -3.69 2.49
C ILE A 109 7.40 -3.29 3.86
N HIS A 110 8.05 -3.68 4.95
CA HIS A 110 7.51 -3.49 6.29
C HIS A 110 7.46 -2.02 6.67
N ILE A 111 6.29 -1.56 7.09
CA ILE A 111 6.09 -0.25 7.68
C ILE A 111 5.88 -0.44 9.17
N ALA A 112 6.89 -0.09 9.96
CA ALA A 112 6.81 -0.12 11.42
C ALA A 112 5.78 0.91 11.92
N ASP A 113 5.00 0.53 12.92
CA ASP A 113 4.22 1.50 13.68
C ASP A 113 5.15 2.35 14.54
N LEU A 114 4.77 3.61 14.78
CA LEU A 114 5.57 4.58 15.53
C LEU A 114 5.56 4.33 17.06
N THR A 115 5.27 3.10 17.48
CA THR A 115 5.25 2.71 18.88
C THR A 115 6.65 2.86 19.49
N GLN A 116 6.71 3.51 20.66
CA GLN A 116 7.87 3.52 21.56
C GLN A 116 8.17 2.14 22.13
#